data_AF-A0A160KQB9-F1
#
_entry.id   AF-A0A160KQB9-F1
#
_cell.length_a   1.000
_cell.length_b   1.000
_cell.length_c   1.000
_cell.angle_alpha   90.00
_cell.angle_beta   90.00
_cell.angle_gamma   90.00
#
_symmetry.space_group_name_H-M   'P 1'
#
loop_
_entity.id
_entity.type
_entity.pdbx_description
1 polymer ?
#
loop_
_entity_poly.entity_id
_entity_poly.type
_entity_poly.pdbx_seq_one_letter_code
_entity_poly.pdbx_strand_id
1 'polypeptide(L)' 'MYAALWRLLPGPWWVRLLIVLVLVTAVLAALDEWVFPWVQSLVLDRNVTVGS' A
#
# COMPACT_ATOMS: atom_id res chain seq x y z
N MET A 1 15.61 -17.42 -3.28
CA MET A 1 14.27 -16.82 -3.40
C MET A 1 14.26 -15.31 -3.19
N TYR A 2 14.89 -14.72 -2.16
CA TYR A 2 15.06 -13.24 -2.07
C TYR A 2 16.21 -12.66 -2.91
N ALA A 3 17.14 -13.50 -3.38
CA ALA A 3 18.30 -13.07 -4.17
C ALA A 3 17.93 -12.49 -5.54
N ALA A 4 16.81 -12.91 -6.15
CA ALA A 4 16.37 -12.37 -7.44
C ALA A 4 15.92 -10.91 -7.31
N LEU A 5 15.15 -10.60 -6.26
CA LEU A 5 14.70 -9.23 -5.97
C LEU A 5 15.89 -8.30 -5.72
N TRP A 6 16.86 -8.76 -4.93
CA TRP A 6 18.08 -8.00 -4.61
C TRP A 6 19.06 -7.88 -5.78
N ARG A 7 18.97 -8.73 -6.82
CA ARG A 7 19.80 -8.59 -8.03
C ARG A 7 19.21 -7.64 -9.07
N LEU A 8 17.88 -7.45 -9.06
CA LEU A 8 17.19 -6.56 -9.99
C LEU A 8 17.31 -5.08 -9.58
N LEU A 9 17.40 -4.81 -8.28
CA LEU A 9 17.52 -3.46 -7.75
C LEU A 9 18.94 -2.89 -8.00
N PRO A 10 19.07 -1.79 -8.76
CA PRO A 10 20.37 -1.19 -9.06
C PRO A 10 20.95 -0.48 -7.82
N GLY A 11 22.28 -0.49 -7.72
CA GLY A 11 23.02 0.30 -6.74
C GLY A 11 23.39 -0.43 -5.44
N PRO A 12 24.16 0.25 -4.57
CA PRO A 12 24.59 -0.25 -3.26
C PRO A 12 23.41 -0.51 -2.32
N TRP A 13 23.65 -1.27 -1.25
CA TRP A 13 22.60 -1.78 -0.37
C TRP A 13 21.65 -0.70 0.22
N TRP A 14 22.13 0.52 0.43
CA TRP A 14 21.33 1.65 0.92
C TRP A 14 20.37 2.21 -0.14
N VAL A 15 20.75 2.22 -1.42
CA VAL A 15 19.87 2.65 -2.53
C VAL A 15 18.70 1.69 -2.64
N ARG A 16 18.99 0.39 -2.54
CA ARG A 16 17.96 -0.66 -2.56
C ARG A 16 16.97 -0.49 -1.41
N LEU A 17 17.46 -0.16 -0.22
CA LEU A 17 16.62 0.11 0.94
C LEU A 17 15.71 1.31 0.72
N LEU A 18 16.21 2.40 0.16
CA LEU A 18 15.39 3.56 -0.21
C LEU A 18 14.32 3.22 -1.25
N ILE A 19 14.68 2.47 -2.30
CA ILE A 19 13.72 2.05 -3.33
C ILE A 19 12.60 1.21 -2.70
N VAL A 20 12.94 0.23 -1.85
CA VAL A 20 11.95 -0.60 -1.16
C VAL A 20 11.06 0.26 -0.27
N LEU A 21 11.64 1.21 0.48
CA LEU A 21 10.87 2.11 1.33
C LEU A 21 9.87 2.92 0.51
N VAL A 22 10.31 3.52 -0.62
CA VAL A 22 9.44 4.28 -1.51
C VAL A 22 8.33 3.41 -2.09
N LEU A 23 8.64 2.18 -2.52
CA LEU A 23 7.63 1.24 -3.02
C LEU A 23 6.59 0.89 -1.96
N VAL A 24 7.03 0.63 -0.72
CA VAL A 24 6.13 0.34 0.40
C VAL A 24 5.23 1.54 0.68
N THR A 25 5.80 2.75 0.78
CA THR A 25 5.02 3.97 1.00
C THR A 25 4.02 4.23 -0.13
N ALA A 26 4.43 4.02 -1.39
CA ALA A 26 3.54 4.17 -2.54
C ALA A 26 2.38 3.17 -2.50
N VAL A 27 2.63 1.92 -2.12
CA VAL A 27 1.58 0.91 -1.95
C VAL A 27 0.63 1.29 -0.81
N LEU A 28 1.16 1.71 0.34
CA LEU A 28 0.32 2.14 1.47
C LEU A 28 -0.55 3.35 1.11
N ALA A 29 0.02 4.37 0.46
CA ALA A 29 -0.72 5.52 -0.01
C ALA A 29 -1.81 5.11 -1.01
N ALA A 30 -1.49 4.18 -1.91
CA ALA A 30 -2.46 3.70 -2.88
C ALA A 30 -3.60 2.90 -2.23
N LEU A 31 -3.28 2.10 -1.21
CA LEU A 31 -4.28 1.40 -0.43
C LEU A 31 -5.19 2.36 0.33
N ASP A 32 -4.64 3.42 0.93
CA ASP A 32 -5.40 4.40 1.68
C ASP A 32 -6.31 5.24 0.78
N GLU A 33 -5.80 5.74 -0.35
CA GLU A 33 -6.55 6.69 -1.19
C GLU A 33 -7.54 6.02 -2.16
N TRP A 34 -7.28 4.77 -2.57
CA TRP A 34 -8.16 4.06 -3.53
C TRP A 34 -8.84 2.83 -2.95
N VAL A 35 -8.10 1.96 -2.26
CA VAL A 35 -8.66 0.68 -1.81
C VAL A 35 -9.52 0.86 -0.57
N PHE A 36 -9.08 1.64 0.40
CA PHE A 36 -9.83 1.93 1.61
C PHE A 36 -11.21 2.53 1.30
N PRO A 37 -11.37 3.54 0.42
CA PRO A 37 -12.69 4.06 0.13
C PRO A 37 -13.57 3.13 -0.72
N TRP A 38 -12.97 2.18 -1.44
CA TRP A 38 -13.74 1.12 -2.06
C TRP A 38 -14.21 0.10 -1.01
N VAL A 39 -13.31 -0.36 -0.13
CA VAL A 39 -13.63 -1.30 0.96
C VAL A 39 -14.65 -0.72 1.93
N GLN A 40 -14.54 0.56 2.28
CA GLN A 40 -15.50 1.22 3.17
C GLN A 40 -16.93 1.13 2.59
N SER A 41 -17.10 1.22 1.27
CA SER A 41 -18.43 1.12 0.65
C SER A 41 -19.01 -0.29 0.68
N LEU A 42 -18.17 -1.32 0.81
CA LEU A 42 -18.57 -2.72 0.92
C LEU A 42 -18.87 -3.14 2.36
N VAL A 43 -18.10 -2.61 3.32
CA VAL A 43 -18.19 -3.00 4.74
C VAL A 43 -19.12 -2.09 5.51
N LEU A 44 -19.08 -0.78 5.25
CA LEU A 44 -19.96 0.21 5.85
C LEU A 44 -21.07 0.50 4.86
N ASP A 45 -22.04 -0.42 4.80
CA ASP A 45 -23.32 -0.13 4.17
C ASP A 45 -23.88 1.10 4.90
N ARG A 46 -24.03 2.23 4.20
CA ARG A 46 -24.33 3.56 4.79
C ARG A 46 -25.73 3.68 5.41
N ASN A 47 -26.36 2.55 5.74
CA ASN A 47 -27.66 2.42 6.39
C ASN A 47 -27.56 2.31 7.92
N VAL A 48 -26.46 2.76 8.53
CA VAL A 48 -26.39 2.99 9.98
C VAL A 48 -27.27 4.18 10.35
N THR A 49 -28.57 3.91 10.51
CA THR A 49 -29.57 4.84 11.01
C THR A 49 -29.40 5.00 12.52
N VAL A 50 -28.62 6.01 12.93
CA VAL A 50 -28.72 6.51 14.30
C VAL A 50 -29.94 7.40 14.36
N GLY A 51 -31.11 6.79 14.58
CA GLY A 51 -32.40 7.44 14.90
C GLY A 51 -32.73 8.72 14.11
N SER A 52 -33.31 8.57 12.92
CA SER A 52 -34.08 9.64 12.25
C SER A 52 -35.47 9.11 11.91
#